data_AF-A0A7S0LRG7-F1
#
_entry.id   AF-A0A7S0LRG7-F1
#
_cell.length_a   1.000
_cell.length_b   1.000
_cell.length_c   1.000
_cell.angle_alpha   90.00
_cell.angle_beta   90.00
_cell.angle_gamma   90.00
#
_symmetry.space_group_name_H-M   'P 1'
#
loop_
_entity.id
_entity.type
_entity.pdbx_description
1 polymer ?
#
loop_
_entity_poly.entity_id
_entity_poly.type
_entity_poly.pdbx_seq_one_letter_code
_entity_poly.pdbx_strand_id
1 'polypeptide(L)'
;MSAKRRRDEDEAPESIEQRLVNLIVRIGDKQTDSLQSNLSALVALLANELVAHEQLVIETIFDSVRALQPKASVYGTLVALLSLEQPHFGVEVVHKLSTSLQDALDDHAPLSIRGLVRFAIELMNAQLVSADSAIAMLEALLATKGETQALPARSEWFATLVLDALVMGGSELNAHEAKRMSGLLSDLHDFAAARKLVKLPNLLLPYGEQTRPEEVVEQFDALWQMVSACSEGGSWSVPCVLSPWRSFSEELSSAQSISLEILTVPTHTTGCTYPSLRRIRLFEDGAEGAADAQ
;
A
#
# COMPACT_ATOMS: atom_id res chain seq x y z
N MET A 1 -59.32 -14.47 6.39
CA MET A 1 -58.46 -14.03 7.51
C MET A 1 -57.02 -14.33 7.10
N SER A 2 -56.39 -13.44 6.34
CA SER A 2 -55.49 -12.37 6.83
C SER A 2 -54.41 -12.88 7.78
N ALA A 3 -53.23 -13.13 7.22
CA ALA A 3 -51.96 -13.06 7.94
C ALA A 3 -50.98 -12.29 7.05
N LYS A 4 -51.25 -10.99 6.94
CA LYS A 4 -50.30 -9.98 6.50
C LYS A 4 -49.14 -9.99 7.49
N ARG A 5 -48.12 -10.80 7.22
CA ARG A 5 -46.84 -10.75 7.94
C ARG A 5 -46.17 -9.42 7.60
N ARG A 6 -46.25 -8.50 8.56
CA ARG A 6 -45.24 -7.50 8.96
C ARG A 6 -44.24 -7.18 7.83
N ARG A 7 -44.50 -6.19 6.96
CA ARG A 7 -43.94 -4.83 7.11
C ARG A 7 -42.84 -4.80 8.18
N ASP A 8 -41.60 -4.92 7.71
CA ASP A 8 -40.42 -4.44 8.40
C ASP A 8 -40.66 -2.97 8.72
N GLU A 9 -40.94 -2.68 9.99
CA GLU A 9 -41.05 -1.36 10.56
C GLU A 9 -39.67 -1.02 11.15
N ASP A 10 -39.17 0.15 10.77
CA ASP A 10 -38.19 1.00 11.47
C ASP A 10 -36.69 0.62 11.43
N GLU A 11 -36.05 0.70 10.24
CA GLU A 11 -34.67 1.22 10.19
C GLU A 11 -34.75 2.75 10.39
N ALA A 12 -34.20 3.26 11.48
CA ALA A 12 -34.00 4.70 11.66
C ALA A 12 -33.28 5.26 10.43
N PRO A 13 -33.63 6.46 9.93
CA PRO A 13 -32.94 7.04 8.79
C PRO A 13 -31.44 7.08 9.08
N GLU A 14 -30.65 6.47 8.20
CA GLU A 14 -29.19 6.43 8.28
C GLU A 14 -28.67 7.86 8.50
N SER A 15 -27.81 8.04 9.51
CA SER A 15 -27.25 9.36 9.78
C SER A 15 -26.35 9.77 8.60
N ILE A 16 -26.17 11.08 8.39
CA ILE A 16 -25.31 11.57 7.31
C ILE A 16 -23.89 11.02 7.48
N GLU A 17 -23.39 10.97 8.71
CA GLU A 17 -22.08 10.41 9.06
C GLU A 17 -21.97 8.93 8.67
N GLN A 18 -22.97 8.12 9.02
CA GLN A 18 -23.00 6.69 8.66
C GLN A 18 -23.00 6.49 7.14
N ARG A 19 -23.77 7.31 6.44
CA ARG A 19 -23.83 7.29 4.98
C ARG A 19 -22.48 7.64 4.35
N LEU A 20 -21.79 8.67 4.85
CA LEU A 20 -20.46 9.06 4.36
C LEU A 20 -19.45 7.93 4.56
N VAL A 21 -19.45 7.32 5.75
CA VAL A 21 -18.59 6.17 6.07
C VAL A 21 -18.84 5.02 5.11
N ASN A 22 -20.12 4.66 4.91
CA ASN A 22 -20.50 3.55 4.05
C ASN A 22 -20.11 3.78 2.58
N LEU A 23 -20.24 5.02 2.09
CA LEU A 23 -19.81 5.37 0.73
C LEU A 23 -18.29 5.24 0.55
N ILE A 24 -17.50 5.71 1.52
CA ILE A 24 -16.04 5.61 1.48
C ILE A 24 -15.59 4.14 1.56
N VAL A 25 -16.17 3.33 2.44
CA VAL A 25 -15.75 1.92 2.60
C VAL A 25 -16.09 1.08 1.35
N ARG A 26 -17.24 1.35 0.72
CA ARG A 26 -17.75 0.58 -0.43
C ARG A 26 -17.18 1.00 -1.77
N ILE A 27 -16.39 2.08 -1.84
CA ILE A 27 -15.74 2.47 -3.09
C ILE A 27 -14.81 1.34 -3.57
N GLY A 28 -14.83 1.06 -4.88
CA GLY A 28 -14.06 -0.04 -5.48
C GLY A 28 -14.68 -1.43 -5.36
N ASP A 29 -15.83 -1.59 -4.70
CA ASP A 29 -16.58 -2.87 -4.75
C ASP A 29 -17.24 -3.08 -6.12
N LYS A 30 -17.63 -4.32 -6.43
CA LYS A 30 -18.39 -4.65 -7.65
C LYS A 30 -19.67 -3.82 -7.70
N GLN A 31 -19.71 -2.88 -8.65
CA GLN A 31 -20.83 -1.97 -8.89
C GLN A 31 -21.21 -2.05 -10.37
N THR A 32 -22.39 -1.51 -10.73
CA THR A 32 -22.87 -1.46 -12.11
C THR A 32 -22.06 -0.51 -12.99
N ASP A 33 -21.51 0.56 -12.40
CA ASP A 33 -20.79 1.61 -13.11
C ASP A 33 -19.27 1.46 -13.00
N SER A 34 -18.53 2.14 -13.89
CA SER A 34 -17.07 2.12 -13.88
C SER A 34 -16.48 2.73 -12.60
N LEU A 35 -15.32 2.24 -12.16
CA LEU A 35 -14.62 2.79 -11.00
C LEU A 35 -14.35 4.30 -11.14
N GLN A 36 -14.03 4.74 -12.37
CA GLN A 36 -13.81 6.15 -12.69
C GLN A 36 -15.07 6.99 -12.39
N SER A 37 -16.23 6.58 -12.90
CA SER A 37 -17.49 7.30 -12.66
C SER A 37 -17.86 7.34 -11.18
N ASN A 38 -17.64 6.22 -10.48
CA ASN A 38 -17.91 6.12 -9.04
C ASN A 38 -17.01 7.05 -8.21
N LEU A 39 -15.72 7.16 -8.56
CA LEU A 39 -14.79 8.09 -7.91
C LEU A 39 -15.22 9.54 -8.14
N SER A 40 -15.51 9.95 -9.37
CA SER A 40 -15.94 11.33 -9.66
C SER A 40 -17.24 11.69 -8.93
N ALA A 41 -18.21 10.78 -8.89
CA ALA A 41 -19.46 11.00 -8.17
C ALA A 41 -19.25 11.13 -6.65
N LEU A 42 -18.37 10.29 -6.08
CA LEU A 42 -18.04 10.35 -4.66
C LEU A 42 -17.29 11.63 -4.30
N VAL A 43 -16.34 12.07 -5.14
CA VAL A 43 -15.62 13.34 -4.96
C VAL A 43 -16.58 14.51 -4.91
N ALA A 44 -17.50 14.61 -5.87
CA ALA A 44 -18.50 15.67 -5.91
C ALA A 44 -19.40 15.69 -4.66
N LEU A 45 -19.75 14.52 -4.12
CA LEU A 45 -20.54 14.42 -2.89
C LEU A 45 -19.71 14.83 -1.68
N LEU A 46 -18.52 14.26 -1.50
CA LEU A 46 -17.68 14.52 -0.33
C LEU A 46 -17.18 15.97 -0.28
N ALA A 47 -16.85 16.58 -1.42
CA ALA A 47 -16.38 17.96 -1.47
C ALA A 47 -17.37 18.96 -0.83
N ASN A 48 -18.68 18.70 -0.94
CA ASN A 48 -19.71 19.52 -0.31
C ASN A 48 -19.82 19.29 1.21
N GLU A 49 -19.46 18.09 1.67
CA GLU A 49 -19.59 17.66 3.06
C GLU A 49 -18.32 17.91 3.88
N LEU A 50 -17.17 18.16 3.24
CA LEU A 50 -15.90 18.43 3.91
C LEU A 50 -15.99 19.61 4.89
N VAL A 51 -16.78 20.65 4.59
CA VAL A 51 -16.94 21.82 5.48
C VAL A 51 -17.44 21.43 6.88
N ALA A 52 -18.30 20.41 6.98
CA ALA A 52 -18.90 19.97 8.23
C ALA A 52 -18.28 18.68 8.78
N HIS A 53 -17.74 17.83 7.91
CA HIS A 53 -17.35 16.46 8.23
C HIS A 53 -15.91 16.11 7.83
N GLU A 54 -15.02 17.09 7.64
CA GLU A 54 -13.61 16.89 7.24
C GLU A 54 -12.92 15.79 8.05
N GLN A 55 -12.94 15.90 9.38
CA GLN A 55 -12.26 14.95 10.26
C GLN A 55 -12.82 13.54 10.12
N LEU A 56 -14.15 13.39 10.00
CA LEU A 56 -14.78 12.08 9.83
C LEU A 56 -14.32 11.41 8.54
N VAL A 57 -14.26 12.17 7.44
CA VAL A 57 -13.79 11.68 6.14
C VAL A 57 -12.33 11.25 6.24
N ILE A 58 -11.47 12.09 6.84
CA ILE A 58 -10.05 11.79 7.04
C ILE A 58 -9.88 10.52 7.89
N GLU A 59 -10.51 10.42 9.06
CA GLU A 59 -10.39 9.21 9.91
C GLU A 59 -10.88 7.96 9.19
N THR A 60 -12.02 8.05 8.49
CA THR A 60 -12.58 6.91 7.74
C THR A 60 -11.62 6.42 6.65
N ILE A 61 -10.97 7.33 5.92
CA ILE A 61 -9.98 6.98 4.90
C ILE A 61 -8.79 6.27 5.56
N PHE A 62 -8.27 6.79 6.67
CA PHE A 62 -7.13 6.20 7.36
C PHE A 62 -7.45 4.81 7.94
N ASP A 63 -8.64 4.64 8.53
CA ASP A 63 -9.10 3.33 9.01
C ASP A 63 -9.28 2.35 7.86
N SER A 64 -9.80 2.82 6.72
CA SER A 64 -9.95 2.01 5.52
C SER A 64 -8.60 1.63 4.91
N VAL A 65 -7.62 2.53 4.88
CA VAL A 65 -6.25 2.24 4.41
C VAL A 65 -5.60 1.15 5.27
N ARG A 66 -5.80 1.19 6.59
CA ARG A 66 -5.25 0.18 7.52
C ARG A 66 -5.97 -1.17 7.38
N ALA A 67 -7.29 -1.16 7.30
CA ALA A 67 -8.11 -2.38 7.27
C ALA A 67 -8.22 -3.02 5.88
N LEU A 68 -8.19 -2.21 4.81
CA LEU A 68 -8.46 -2.60 3.42
C LEU A 68 -7.29 -2.24 2.51
N GLN A 69 -6.07 -2.63 2.88
CA GLN A 69 -4.84 -2.32 2.15
C GLN A 69 -4.89 -2.58 0.62
N PRO A 70 -5.57 -3.60 0.07
CA PRO A 70 -5.70 -3.78 -1.37
C PRO A 70 -6.41 -2.63 -2.10
N LYS A 71 -7.20 -1.82 -1.39
CA LYS A 71 -7.89 -0.63 -1.93
C LYS A 71 -7.09 0.66 -1.76
N ALA A 72 -5.84 0.61 -1.28
CA ALA A 72 -5.03 1.80 -1.04
C ALA A 72 -4.92 2.72 -2.26
N SER A 73 -4.81 2.17 -3.49
CA SER A 73 -4.74 2.97 -4.72
C SER A 73 -6.05 3.69 -5.05
N VAL A 74 -7.20 3.11 -4.67
CA VAL A 74 -8.52 3.77 -4.79
C VAL A 74 -8.61 4.94 -3.83
N TYR A 75 -8.21 4.75 -2.56
CA TYR A 75 -8.20 5.81 -1.56
C TYR A 75 -7.20 6.92 -1.90
N GLY A 76 -6.01 6.56 -2.40
CA GLY A 76 -5.02 7.55 -2.83
C GLY A 76 -5.54 8.43 -3.97
N THR A 77 -6.20 7.82 -4.95
CA THR A 77 -6.86 8.55 -6.05
C THR A 77 -7.99 9.45 -5.54
N LEU A 78 -8.85 8.94 -4.66
CA LEU A 78 -9.96 9.70 -4.08
C LEU A 78 -9.48 10.96 -3.35
N VAL A 79 -8.44 10.81 -2.51
CA VAL A 79 -7.85 11.92 -1.75
C VAL A 79 -7.25 12.96 -2.68
N ALA A 80 -6.50 12.52 -3.69
CA ALA A 80 -5.88 13.44 -4.65
C ALA A 80 -6.95 14.24 -5.42
N LEU A 81 -8.03 13.60 -5.86
CA LEU A 81 -9.15 14.30 -6.51
C LEU A 81 -9.86 15.27 -5.55
N LEU A 82 -10.08 14.89 -4.30
CA LEU A 82 -10.65 15.81 -3.29
C LEU A 82 -9.73 17.00 -3.02
N SER A 83 -8.41 16.82 -3.07
CA SER A 83 -7.45 17.90 -2.86
C SER A 83 -7.45 18.93 -4.00
N LEU A 84 -7.87 18.55 -5.22
CA LEU A 84 -8.07 19.51 -6.31
C LEU A 84 -9.23 20.47 -6.02
N GLU A 85 -10.31 19.96 -5.44
CA GLU A 85 -11.50 20.75 -5.07
C GLU A 85 -11.27 21.55 -3.78
N GLN A 86 -10.55 20.97 -2.81
CA GLN A 86 -10.26 21.55 -1.50
C GLN A 86 -8.78 21.37 -1.13
N PRO A 87 -7.88 22.29 -1.51
CA PRO A 87 -6.44 22.12 -1.28
C PRO A 87 -6.04 21.94 0.20
N HIS A 88 -6.77 22.57 1.13
CA HIS A 88 -6.57 22.41 2.58
C HIS A 88 -6.69 20.95 3.02
N PHE A 89 -7.68 20.23 2.48
CA PHE A 89 -7.90 18.82 2.79
C PHE A 89 -6.68 17.95 2.44
N GLY A 90 -6.03 18.22 1.29
CA GLY A 90 -4.80 17.53 0.89
C GLY A 90 -3.66 17.73 1.91
N VAL A 91 -3.50 18.97 2.41
CA VAL A 91 -2.50 19.30 3.43
C VAL A 91 -2.75 18.55 4.73
N GLU A 92 -4.00 18.56 5.23
CA GLU A 92 -4.37 17.86 6.46
C GLU A 92 -4.17 16.34 6.34
N VAL A 93 -4.50 15.74 5.18
CA VAL A 93 -4.26 14.31 4.94
C VAL A 93 -2.76 13.98 4.94
N VAL A 94 -1.92 14.79 4.28
CA VAL A 94 -0.47 14.54 4.24
C VAL A 94 0.19 14.76 5.61
N HIS A 95 -0.27 15.74 6.38
CA HIS A 95 0.16 15.95 7.77
C HIS A 95 -0.26 14.78 8.67
N LYS A 96 -1.53 14.34 8.60
CA LYS A 96 -1.98 13.16 9.34
C LYS A 96 -1.24 11.88 8.93
N LEU A 97 -0.88 11.75 7.65
CA LEU A 97 -0.09 10.61 7.16
C LEU A 97 1.29 10.58 7.79
N SER A 98 1.98 11.74 7.81
CA SER A 98 3.32 11.86 8.38
C SER A 98 3.31 11.53 9.88
N THR A 99 2.39 12.13 10.64
CA THR A 99 2.22 11.87 12.09
C THR A 99 1.82 10.42 12.37
N SER A 100 0.81 9.89 11.67
CA SER A 100 0.38 8.50 11.83
C SER A 100 1.46 7.48 11.49
N LEU A 101 2.32 7.78 10.52
CA LEU A 101 3.42 6.91 10.13
C LEU A 101 4.53 6.94 11.17
N GLN A 102 4.86 8.12 11.72
CA GLN A 102 5.81 8.25 12.82
C GLN A 102 5.31 7.52 14.08
N ASP A 103 4.05 7.73 14.47
CA ASP A 103 3.42 7.03 15.59
C ASP A 103 3.47 5.50 15.39
N ALA A 104 3.17 5.01 14.18
CA ALA A 104 3.22 3.59 13.88
C ALA A 104 4.64 3.00 13.95
N LEU A 105 5.68 3.79 13.65
CA LEU A 105 7.07 3.39 13.82
C LEU A 105 7.47 3.34 15.29
N ASP A 106 7.07 4.36 16.06
CA ASP A 106 7.34 4.48 17.50
C ASP A 106 6.67 3.35 18.29
N ASP A 107 5.41 3.04 17.96
CA ASP A 107 4.64 1.94 18.54
C ASP A 107 5.07 0.56 18.03
N HIS A 108 5.98 0.51 17.05
CA HIS A 108 6.41 -0.71 16.40
C HIS A 108 5.22 -1.55 15.90
N ALA A 109 4.38 -0.93 15.05
CA ALA A 109 3.16 -1.53 14.49
C ALA A 109 3.32 -1.92 13.00
N PRO A 110 3.94 -3.08 12.68
CA PRO A 110 4.30 -3.48 11.31
C PRO A 110 3.20 -3.36 10.26
N LEU A 111 1.98 -3.77 10.59
CA LEU A 111 0.86 -3.74 9.63
C LEU A 111 0.42 -2.31 9.32
N SER A 112 0.39 -1.45 10.34
CA SER A 112 0.07 -0.03 10.20
C SER A 112 1.15 0.69 9.38
N ILE A 113 2.44 0.46 9.70
CA ILE A 113 3.56 1.01 8.95
C ILE A 113 3.44 0.61 7.47
N ARG A 114 3.23 -0.68 7.18
CA ARG A 114 3.07 -1.15 5.80
C ARG A 114 1.91 -0.50 5.07
N GLY A 115 0.74 -0.38 5.71
CA GLY A 115 -0.44 0.24 5.12
C GLY A 115 -0.22 1.72 4.81
N LEU A 116 0.38 2.45 5.74
CA LEU A 116 0.65 3.88 5.60
C LEU A 116 1.75 4.18 4.57
N VAL A 117 2.82 3.37 4.51
CA VAL A 117 3.84 3.48 3.46
C VAL A 117 3.24 3.24 2.07
N ARG A 118 2.39 2.21 1.91
CA ARG A 118 1.68 1.98 0.64
C ARG A 118 0.79 3.15 0.27
N PHE A 119 0.06 3.70 1.23
CA PHE A 119 -0.79 4.85 1.00
C PHE A 119 0.01 6.10 0.61
N ALA A 120 1.16 6.36 1.25
CA ALA A 120 2.07 7.43 0.86
C ALA A 120 2.53 7.31 -0.61
N ILE A 121 2.86 6.09 -1.04
CA ILE A 121 3.24 5.81 -2.42
C ILE A 121 2.07 6.00 -3.39
N GLU A 122 0.85 5.63 -3.01
CA GLU A 122 -0.34 5.87 -3.84
C GLU A 122 -0.71 7.36 -3.93
N LEU A 123 -0.50 8.14 -2.87
CA LEU A 123 -0.65 9.60 -2.93
C LEU A 123 0.43 10.25 -3.80
N MET A 124 1.65 9.71 -3.79
CA MET A 124 2.71 10.15 -4.70
C MET A 124 2.38 9.82 -6.15
N ASN A 125 1.89 8.60 -6.42
CA ASN A 125 1.43 8.20 -7.74
C ASN A 125 0.30 9.11 -8.26
N ALA A 126 -0.60 9.53 -7.38
CA ALA A 126 -1.67 10.47 -7.67
C ALA A 126 -1.23 11.96 -7.62
N GLN A 127 0.08 12.22 -7.56
CA GLN A 127 0.72 13.55 -7.57
C GLN A 127 0.40 14.48 -6.38
N LEU A 128 -0.20 13.96 -5.31
CA LEU A 128 -0.43 14.73 -4.09
C LEU A 128 0.82 14.79 -3.20
N VAL A 129 1.59 13.69 -3.11
CA VAL A 129 2.85 13.64 -2.38
C VAL A 129 4.04 13.80 -3.33
N SER A 130 5.05 14.57 -2.94
CA SER A 130 6.25 14.76 -3.77
C SER A 130 7.10 13.49 -3.85
N ALA A 131 7.59 13.15 -5.04
CA ALA A 131 8.48 12.00 -5.25
C ALA A 131 9.76 12.08 -4.41
N ASP A 132 10.31 13.29 -4.25
CA ASP A 132 11.49 13.57 -3.41
C ASP A 132 11.30 13.16 -1.95
N SER A 133 10.16 13.50 -1.35
CA SER A 133 9.86 13.13 0.04
C SER A 133 9.50 11.64 0.18
N ALA A 134 8.82 11.08 -0.82
CA ALA A 134 8.48 9.66 -0.85
C ALA A 134 9.73 8.77 -0.94
N ILE A 135 10.72 9.11 -1.79
CA ILE A 135 11.97 8.33 -1.85
C ILE A 135 12.83 8.54 -0.61
N ALA A 136 12.83 9.74 0.00
CA ALA A 136 13.50 9.98 1.27
C ALA A 136 12.96 9.08 2.39
N MET A 137 11.63 8.89 2.44
CA MET A 137 10.98 7.95 3.35
C MET A 137 11.48 6.52 3.12
N LEU A 138 11.57 6.06 1.86
CA LEU A 138 12.07 4.71 1.54
C LEU A 138 13.55 4.52 1.88
N GLU A 139 14.39 5.52 1.63
CA GLU A 139 15.80 5.52 2.02
C GLU A 139 15.96 5.43 3.54
N ALA A 140 15.17 6.19 4.31
CA ALA A 140 15.18 6.15 5.77
C ALA A 140 14.81 4.76 6.31
N LEU A 141 13.82 4.09 5.70
CA LEU A 141 13.44 2.71 6.06
C LEU A 141 14.58 1.72 5.72
N LEU A 142 15.19 1.84 4.54
CA LEU A 142 16.28 0.95 4.11
C LEU A 142 17.56 1.14 4.93
N ALA A 143 17.82 2.33 5.47
CA ALA A 143 19.00 2.64 6.27
C ALA A 143 19.18 1.69 7.48
N THR A 144 18.11 1.06 7.96
CA THR A 144 18.14 0.02 9.00
C THR A 144 19.03 -1.17 8.66
N LYS A 145 19.37 -1.39 7.38
CA LYS A 145 20.32 -2.42 6.93
C LYS A 145 21.73 -2.27 7.51
N GLY A 146 22.11 -1.04 7.91
CA GLY A 146 23.42 -0.74 8.50
C GLY A 146 23.50 -0.97 10.01
N GLU A 147 22.40 -1.30 10.68
CA GLU A 147 22.36 -1.48 12.13
C GLU A 147 23.04 -2.80 12.56
N THR A 148 24.08 -2.71 13.38
CA THR A 148 24.85 -3.88 13.84
C THR A 148 24.30 -4.54 15.11
N GLN A 149 23.52 -3.81 15.91
CA GLN A 149 22.96 -4.29 17.18
C GLN A 149 21.48 -4.68 17.10
N ALA A 150 20.92 -4.74 15.90
CA ALA A 150 19.53 -5.11 15.67
C ALA A 150 19.35 -6.59 15.27
N LEU A 151 18.13 -7.10 15.42
CA LEU A 151 17.75 -8.40 14.87
C LEU A 151 17.84 -8.37 13.34
N PRO A 152 18.41 -9.40 12.68
CA PRO A 152 18.44 -9.47 11.21
C PRO A 152 17.05 -9.37 10.56
N ALA A 153 16.01 -9.83 11.26
CA ALA A 153 14.63 -9.71 10.80
C ALA A 153 14.16 -8.25 10.62
N ARG A 154 14.79 -7.29 11.30
CA ARG A 154 14.48 -5.86 11.17
C ARG A 154 14.83 -5.34 9.79
N SER A 155 16.10 -5.48 9.40
CA SER A 155 16.60 -4.99 8.13
C SER A 155 15.93 -5.71 6.97
N GLU A 156 15.70 -7.02 7.11
CA GLU A 156 14.94 -7.79 6.10
C GLU A 156 13.50 -7.31 5.96
N TRP A 157 12.81 -7.03 7.07
CA TRP A 157 11.43 -6.55 7.02
C TRP A 157 11.31 -5.16 6.37
N PHE A 158 12.17 -4.21 6.73
CA PHE A 158 12.17 -2.89 6.10
C PHE A 158 12.62 -2.94 4.63
N ALA A 159 13.61 -3.76 4.29
CA ALA A 159 14.00 -3.94 2.89
C ALA A 159 12.87 -4.57 2.06
N THR A 160 12.14 -5.54 2.64
CA THR A 160 10.94 -6.12 2.03
C THR A 160 9.83 -5.08 1.83
N LEU A 161 9.63 -4.19 2.82
CA LEU A 161 8.66 -3.11 2.75
C LEU A 161 9.03 -2.09 1.65
N VAL A 162 10.30 -1.76 1.50
CA VAL A 162 10.78 -0.89 0.42
C VAL A 162 10.53 -1.53 -0.94
N LEU A 163 10.81 -2.83 -1.11
CA LEU A 163 10.50 -3.52 -2.36
C LEU A 163 8.99 -3.54 -2.67
N ASP A 164 8.15 -3.74 -1.65
CA ASP A 164 6.69 -3.70 -1.76
C ASP A 164 6.19 -2.32 -2.24
N ALA A 165 6.79 -1.24 -1.73
CA ALA A 165 6.55 0.12 -2.20
C ALA A 165 7.01 0.34 -3.65
N LEU A 166 8.19 -0.18 -4.03
CA LEU A 166 8.72 -0.04 -5.39
C LEU A 166 7.89 -0.77 -6.45
N VAL A 167 7.25 -1.89 -6.09
CA VAL A 167 6.28 -2.57 -6.97
C VAL A 167 5.11 -1.66 -7.35
N MET A 168 4.72 -0.72 -6.47
CA MET A 168 3.57 0.17 -6.66
C MET A 168 3.97 1.55 -7.23
N GLY A 169 5.09 2.11 -6.78
CA GLY A 169 5.52 3.48 -7.10
C GLY A 169 6.78 3.59 -7.94
N GLY A 170 7.37 2.46 -8.35
CA GLY A 170 8.67 2.47 -9.02
C GLY A 170 8.70 3.25 -10.33
N SER A 171 7.58 3.30 -11.06
CA SER A 171 7.43 4.09 -12.29
C SER A 171 7.66 5.58 -12.04
N GLU A 172 6.90 6.16 -11.11
CA GLU A 172 6.94 7.59 -10.81
C GLU A 172 8.27 7.98 -10.15
N LEU A 173 8.74 7.17 -9.21
CA LEU A 173 10.04 7.38 -8.58
C LEU A 173 11.20 7.32 -9.58
N ASN A 174 11.16 6.42 -10.57
CA ASN A 174 12.19 6.35 -11.59
C ASN A 174 12.07 7.51 -12.60
N ALA A 175 10.87 8.00 -12.87
CA ALA A 175 10.64 9.15 -13.75
C ALA A 175 11.13 10.47 -13.13
N HIS A 176 10.91 10.66 -11.83
CA HIS A 176 11.18 11.93 -11.14
C HIS A 176 12.48 11.94 -10.34
N GLU A 177 12.88 10.80 -9.75
CA GLU A 177 14.02 10.68 -8.83
C GLU A 177 15.02 9.60 -9.29
N ALA A 178 15.25 9.46 -10.60
CA ALA A 178 16.05 8.40 -11.22
C ALA A 178 17.41 8.14 -10.55
N LYS A 179 18.13 9.21 -10.15
CA LYS A 179 19.45 9.09 -9.50
C LYS A 179 19.35 8.46 -8.12
N ARG A 180 18.40 8.93 -7.29
CA ARG A 180 18.16 8.40 -5.95
C ARG A 180 17.60 6.98 -6.02
N MET A 181 16.70 6.73 -6.98
CA MET A 181 16.19 5.39 -7.29
C MET A 181 17.31 4.41 -7.62
N SER A 182 18.25 4.80 -8.49
CA SER A 182 19.41 3.98 -8.83
C SER A 182 20.27 3.65 -7.60
N GLY A 183 20.48 4.63 -6.71
CA GLY A 183 21.16 4.42 -5.43
C GLY A 183 20.42 3.43 -4.53
N LEU A 184 19.11 3.61 -4.35
CA LEU A 184 18.25 2.74 -3.55
C LEU A 184 18.25 1.28 -4.06
N LEU A 185 18.19 1.09 -5.39
CA LEU A 185 18.27 -0.23 -6.02
C LEU A 185 19.65 -0.87 -5.83
N SER A 186 20.73 -0.10 -5.94
CA SER A 186 22.09 -0.59 -5.63
C SER A 186 22.19 -1.06 -4.18
N ASP A 187 21.62 -0.28 -3.25
CA ASP A 187 21.62 -0.60 -1.83
C ASP A 187 20.83 -1.87 -1.51
N LEU A 188 19.71 -2.11 -2.21
CA LEU A 188 18.90 -3.33 -2.13
C LEU A 188 19.62 -4.53 -2.75
N HIS A 189 20.33 -4.34 -3.87
CA HIS A 189 21.13 -5.37 -4.50
C HIS A 189 22.24 -5.86 -3.56
N ASP A 190 22.97 -4.94 -2.95
CA ASP A 190 24.02 -5.26 -1.97
C ASP A 190 23.44 -5.97 -0.74
N PHE A 191 22.28 -5.54 -0.27
CA PHE A 191 21.57 -6.22 0.81
C PHE A 191 21.17 -7.65 0.41
N ALA A 192 20.60 -7.85 -0.78
CA ALA A 192 20.22 -9.15 -1.28
C ALA A 192 21.42 -10.10 -1.40
N ALA A 193 22.57 -9.61 -1.87
CA ALA A 193 23.80 -10.39 -2.00
C ALA A 193 24.41 -10.78 -0.63
N ALA A 194 24.30 -9.90 0.37
CA ALA A 194 24.78 -10.17 1.72
C ALA A 194 23.81 -10.99 2.59
N ARG A 195 22.54 -11.13 2.14
CA ARG A 195 21.47 -11.77 2.91
C ARG A 195 21.79 -13.25 3.16
N LYS A 196 21.64 -13.67 4.42
CA LYS A 196 21.79 -15.08 4.81
C LYS A 196 20.41 -15.69 5.00
N LEU A 197 20.04 -16.59 4.09
CA LEU A 197 18.78 -17.33 4.19
C LEU A 197 18.78 -18.23 5.43
N VAL A 198 17.77 -18.06 6.29
CA VAL A 198 17.55 -18.95 7.42
C VAL A 198 16.76 -20.16 6.92
N LYS A 199 17.39 -21.33 6.94
CA LYS A 199 16.70 -22.59 6.62
C LYS A 199 15.62 -22.84 7.68
N LEU A 200 14.37 -22.87 7.27
CA LEU A 200 13.28 -23.20 8.16
C LEU A 200 13.33 -24.69 8.57
N PRO A 201 12.99 -25.01 9.82
CA PRO A 201 12.64 -26.37 10.21
C PRO A 201 11.48 -26.90 9.36
N ASN A 202 11.51 -28.19 9.02
CA ASN A 202 10.46 -28.84 8.23
C ASN A 202 9.06 -28.60 8.82
N LEU A 203 8.92 -28.52 10.15
CA LEU A 203 7.65 -28.25 10.84
C LEU A 203 6.97 -26.93 10.41
N LEU A 204 7.74 -25.94 9.95
CA LEU A 204 7.22 -24.64 9.52
C LEU A 204 6.93 -24.58 8.03
N LEU A 205 7.21 -25.66 7.28
CA LEU A 205 6.94 -25.75 5.85
C LEU A 205 5.54 -26.33 5.60
N PRO A 206 4.82 -25.89 4.54
CA PRO A 206 3.44 -26.28 4.27
C PRO A 206 3.19 -27.80 4.21
N TYR A 207 4.16 -28.55 3.70
CA TYR A 207 4.09 -30.01 3.56
C TYR A 207 5.20 -30.72 4.35
N GLY A 208 5.74 -30.09 5.39
CA GLY A 208 6.82 -30.71 6.16
C GLY A 208 8.06 -30.99 5.31
N GLU A 209 8.62 -32.19 5.48
CA GLU A 209 9.73 -32.73 4.67
C GLU A 209 9.42 -32.90 3.19
N GLN A 210 8.14 -32.94 2.82
CA GLN A 210 7.71 -33.12 1.44
C GLN A 210 7.63 -31.79 0.69
N THR A 211 7.81 -30.66 1.40
CA THR A 211 7.80 -29.33 0.78
C THR A 211 9.00 -29.19 -0.14
N ARG A 212 8.72 -28.96 -1.42
CA ARG A 212 9.78 -28.77 -2.40
C ARG A 212 10.31 -27.34 -2.34
N PRO A 213 11.61 -27.10 -2.64
CA PRO A 213 12.18 -25.76 -2.59
C PRO A 213 11.43 -24.71 -3.41
N GLU A 214 10.84 -25.10 -4.54
CA GLU A 214 10.08 -24.24 -5.45
C GLU A 214 8.68 -23.85 -4.93
N GLU A 215 8.12 -24.62 -3.99
CA GLU A 215 6.77 -24.41 -3.44
C GLU A 215 6.71 -23.29 -2.40
N VAL A 216 7.87 -22.84 -1.91
CA VAL A 216 7.95 -21.75 -0.92
C VAL A 216 8.96 -20.72 -1.40
N VAL A 217 8.49 -19.50 -1.57
CA VAL A 217 9.33 -18.35 -1.91
C VAL A 217 9.24 -17.33 -0.78
N GLU A 218 10.39 -16.83 -0.32
CA GLU A 218 10.38 -15.75 0.67
C GLU A 218 9.81 -14.48 0.04
N GLN A 219 9.05 -13.69 0.82
CA GLN A 219 8.42 -12.48 0.31
C GLN A 219 9.44 -11.51 -0.29
N PHE A 220 10.61 -11.38 0.34
CA PHE A 220 11.70 -10.57 -0.18
C PHE A 220 12.11 -11.03 -1.58
N ASP A 221 12.38 -12.33 -1.78
CA ASP A 221 12.85 -12.84 -3.07
C ASP A 221 11.81 -12.65 -4.18
N ALA A 222 10.53 -12.89 -3.85
CA ALA A 222 9.45 -12.67 -4.80
C ALA A 222 9.35 -11.19 -5.23
N LEU A 223 9.44 -10.26 -4.28
CA LEU A 223 9.39 -8.84 -4.58
C LEU A 223 10.67 -8.36 -5.29
N TRP A 224 11.84 -8.87 -4.88
CA TRP A 224 13.11 -8.55 -5.50
C TRP A 224 13.10 -8.95 -6.97
N GLN A 225 12.68 -10.17 -7.30
CA GLN A 225 12.54 -10.62 -8.69
C GLN A 225 11.61 -9.71 -9.50
N MET A 226 10.47 -9.30 -8.93
CA MET A 226 9.54 -8.38 -9.60
C MET A 226 10.18 -7.01 -9.86
N VAL A 227 10.82 -6.41 -8.84
CA VAL A 227 11.45 -5.08 -8.94
C VAL A 227 12.64 -5.11 -9.91
N SER A 228 13.49 -6.14 -9.84
CA SER A 228 14.61 -6.33 -10.79
C SER A 228 14.11 -6.45 -12.22
N ALA A 229 13.06 -7.26 -12.48
CA ALA A 229 12.48 -7.39 -13.81
C ALA A 229 11.91 -6.06 -14.34
N CYS A 230 11.22 -5.30 -13.49
CA CYS A 230 10.73 -3.95 -13.83
C CYS A 230 11.88 -2.99 -14.16
N SER A 231 12.94 -3.00 -13.35
CA SER A 231 14.12 -2.14 -13.54
C SER A 231 14.89 -2.49 -14.82
N GLU A 232 15.13 -3.78 -15.09
CA GLU A 232 15.87 -4.26 -16.27
C GLU A 232 15.06 -4.08 -17.56
N GLY A 233 13.76 -4.38 -17.51
CA GLY A 233 12.86 -4.21 -18.65
C GLY A 233 12.50 -2.75 -18.93
N GLY A 234 12.83 -1.82 -18.03
CA GLY A 234 12.51 -0.38 -18.11
C GLY A 234 11.02 -0.05 -18.01
N SER A 235 10.15 -1.05 -18.13
CA SER A 235 8.72 -0.92 -17.89
C SER A 235 8.43 -1.28 -16.44
N TRP A 236 8.25 -0.25 -15.63
CA TRP A 236 7.79 -0.34 -14.24
C TRP A 236 6.29 -0.70 -14.14
N SER A 237 5.84 -1.61 -15.00
CA SER A 237 4.45 -2.03 -15.12
C SER A 237 4.27 -3.39 -14.48
N VAL A 238 3.41 -3.46 -13.46
CA VAL A 238 3.03 -4.70 -12.80
C VAL A 238 1.53 -4.92 -13.05
N PRO A 239 1.12 -5.89 -13.89
CA PRO A 239 -0.27 -6.01 -14.38
C PRO A 239 -1.34 -6.15 -13.29
N CYS A 240 -0.99 -6.70 -12.12
CA CYS A 240 -1.93 -6.93 -11.02
C CYS A 240 -2.09 -5.73 -10.07
N VAL A 241 -1.29 -4.67 -10.24
CA VAL A 241 -1.38 -3.46 -9.42
C VAL A 241 -2.40 -2.52 -10.05
N LEU A 242 -3.47 -2.22 -9.32
CA LEU A 242 -4.50 -1.27 -9.76
C LEU A 242 -3.98 0.16 -9.62
N SER A 243 -4.08 0.95 -10.67
CA SER A 243 -3.68 2.37 -10.69
C SER A 243 -4.82 3.27 -11.18
N PRO A 244 -5.90 3.47 -10.37
CA PRO A 244 -7.07 4.24 -10.79
C PRO A 244 -6.75 5.70 -11.15
N TRP A 245 -5.75 6.30 -10.49
CA TRP A 245 -5.25 7.65 -10.75
C TRP A 245 -4.86 7.89 -12.22
N ARG A 246 -4.45 6.86 -12.96
CA ARG A 246 -4.07 6.99 -14.38
C ARG A 246 -5.23 7.47 -15.25
N SER A 247 -6.47 7.14 -14.90
CA SER A 247 -7.66 7.63 -15.61
C SER A 247 -7.94 9.11 -15.37
N PHE A 248 -7.24 9.74 -14.43
CA PHE A 248 -7.38 11.13 -14.01
C PHE A 248 -6.07 11.91 -14.15
N SER A 249 -5.09 11.39 -14.90
CA SER A 249 -3.74 11.98 -14.97
C SER A 249 -3.74 13.43 -15.49
N GLU A 250 -4.64 13.77 -16.40
CA GLU A 250 -4.77 15.15 -16.92
C GLU A 250 -5.23 16.11 -15.83
N GLU A 251 -6.22 15.72 -15.03
CA GLU A 251 -6.76 16.53 -13.94
C GLU A 251 -5.72 16.71 -12.82
N LEU A 252 -5.07 15.61 -12.44
CA LEU A 252 -4.06 15.58 -11.39
C LEU A 252 -2.77 16.33 -11.76
N SER A 253 -2.46 16.49 -13.06
CA SER A 253 -1.26 17.21 -13.53
C SER A 253 -1.19 18.68 -13.11
N SER A 254 -2.32 19.26 -12.71
CA SER A 254 -2.41 20.64 -12.22
C SER A 254 -2.18 20.77 -10.70
N ALA A 255 -2.11 19.65 -9.97
CA ALA A 255 -1.97 19.64 -8.53
C ALA A 255 -0.56 20.08 -8.08
N GLN A 256 -0.50 20.85 -7.00
CA GLN A 256 0.77 21.09 -6.31
C GLN A 256 1.03 19.93 -5.33
N SER A 257 2.18 19.27 -5.49
CA SER A 257 2.60 18.22 -4.56
C SER A 257 3.05 18.78 -3.20
N ILE A 258 2.82 17.99 -2.16
CA ILE A 258 3.12 18.29 -0.77
C ILE A 258 4.22 17.33 -0.31
N SER A 259 5.22 17.83 0.40
CA SER A 259 6.26 16.98 0.95
C SER A 259 5.83 16.35 2.27
N LEU A 260 6.12 15.06 2.44
CA LEU A 260 6.04 14.39 3.74
C LEU A 260 7.04 15.00 4.73
N GLU A 261 6.72 14.91 6.02
CA GLU A 261 7.67 15.28 7.06
C GLU A 261 8.83 14.28 7.13
N ILE A 262 9.96 14.71 7.67
CA ILE A 262 11.15 13.87 7.79
C ILE A 262 10.86 12.76 8.80
N LEU A 263 10.89 11.53 8.30
CA LEU A 263 10.68 10.33 9.10
C LEU A 263 11.93 9.97 9.90
N THR A 264 11.75 9.59 11.16
CA THR A 264 12.82 8.99 11.98
C THR A 264 12.45 7.55 12.31
N VAL A 265 13.27 6.59 11.86
CA VAL A 265 13.05 5.18 12.19
C VAL A 265 13.66 4.89 13.58
N PRO A 266 12.85 4.55 14.61
CA PRO A 266 13.35 4.33 15.96
C PRO A 266 14.30 3.14 16.02
N THR A 267 15.30 3.21 16.89
CA THR A 267 16.26 2.11 17.07
C THR A 267 15.56 0.84 17.57
N HIS A 268 16.14 -0.32 17.25
CA HIS A 268 15.63 -1.58 17.76
C HIS A 268 15.68 -1.65 19.30
N THR A 269 14.57 -2.06 19.92
CA THR A 269 14.49 -2.34 21.35
C THR A 269 14.12 -3.80 21.63
N THR A 270 14.47 -4.28 22.83
CA THR A 270 14.16 -5.63 23.30
C THR A 270 12.65 -5.77 23.51
N GLY A 271 11.96 -6.34 22.52
CA GLY A 271 10.49 -6.45 22.49
C GLY A 271 9.91 -6.24 21.10
N CYS A 272 10.63 -5.56 20.20
CA CYS A 272 10.23 -5.43 18.81
C CYS A 272 10.15 -6.80 18.11
N THR A 273 9.08 -7.03 17.35
CA THR A 273 8.86 -8.23 16.55
C THR A 273 8.61 -7.86 15.10
N TYR A 274 9.42 -8.44 14.20
CA TYR A 274 9.33 -8.17 12.77
C TYR A 274 8.63 -9.33 12.06
N PRO A 275 7.54 -9.10 11.32
CA PRO A 275 6.85 -10.15 10.61
C PRO A 275 7.75 -10.79 9.55
N SER A 276 7.83 -12.13 9.56
CA SER A 276 8.33 -12.88 8.41
C SER A 276 7.15 -13.24 7.52
N LEU A 277 7.15 -12.75 6.30
CA LEU A 277 6.15 -13.10 5.29
C LEU A 277 6.77 -14.09 4.30
N ARG A 278 6.13 -15.24 4.12
CA ARG A 278 6.51 -16.24 3.10
C ARG A 278 5.32 -16.46 2.17
N ARG A 279 5.59 -16.61 0.89
CA ARG A 279 4.59 -16.96 -0.12
C ARG A 279 4.68 -18.46 -0.40
N ILE A 280 3.53 -19.11 -0.38
CA ILE A 280 3.41 -20.50 -0.85
C ILE A 280 3.06 -20.43 -2.33
N ARG A 281 3.86 -21.07 -3.17
CA ARG A 281 3.61 -21.23 -4.60
C ARG A 281 2.99 -22.61 -4.82
N LEU A 282 1.68 -22.64 -5.03
CA LEU A 282 0.92 -23.89 -5.20
C LEU A 282 0.73 -24.29 -6.67
N PHE A 283 0.86 -23.35 -7.59
CA PHE A 283 0.60 -23.56 -9.02
C PHE A 283 1.75 -23.03 -9.85
N GLU A 284 2.21 -23.84 -10.80
CA GLU A 284 3.09 -23.44 -11.88
C GLU A 284 2.24 -23.14 -13.12
N ASP A 285 2.61 -22.09 -13.88
CA ASP A 285 2.08 -21.86 -15.23
C ASP A 285 2.53 -23.02 -16.12
N GLY A 286 1.72 -24.09 -16.15
CA GLY A 286 2.05 -25.35 -16.82
C GLY A 286 1.15 -26.54 -16.46
N ALA A 287 0.24 -26.41 -15.49
CA ALA A 287 -0.71 -27.49 -15.14
C ALA A 287 -1.97 -27.54 -16.04
N GLU A 288 -1.97 -26.90 -17.22
CA GLU A 288 -2.87 -27.27 -18.31
C GLU A 288 -2.12 -28.25 -19.24
N GLY A 289 -2.24 -29.56 -18.98
CA GLY A 289 -1.71 -30.57 -19.91
C GLY A 289 -1.32 -31.94 -19.38
N ALA A 290 -1.70 -32.34 -18.17
CA ALA A 290 -1.48 -33.72 -17.70
C ALA A 290 -2.73 -34.33 -17.06
N ALA A 291 -3.91 -33.98 -17.58
CA ALA A 291 -5.13 -34.76 -17.41
C ALA A 291 -5.57 -35.27 -18.78
N ASP A 292 -5.65 -36.59 -18.91
CA ASP A 292 -6.19 -37.38 -20.00
C ASP A 292 -5.38 -37.51 -21.31
N ALA A 293 -4.52 -38.54 -21.36
CA ALA A 293 -4.54 -39.55 -22.43
C ALA A 293 -3.62 -40.76 -22.10
N GLN A 294 -4.28 -41.86 -21.71
CA GLN A 294 -3.86 -43.29 -21.77
C GLN A 294 -2.58 -43.76 -21.05
#